data_AF-A0AAV3ZUH3-F1
#
_entry.id   AF-A0AAV3ZUH3-F1
#
_cell.length_a   1.000
_cell.length_b   1.000
_cell.length_c   1.000
_cell.angle_alpha   90.00
_cell.angle_beta   90.00
_cell.angle_gamma   90.00
#
_symmetry.space_group_name_H-M   'P 1'
#
loop_
_entity.id
_entity.type
_entity.pdbx_description
1 polymer ?
#
loop_
_entity_poly.entity_id
_entity_poly.type
_entity_poly.pdbx_seq_one_letter_code
_entity_poly.pdbx_strand_id
1 'polypeptide(L)'
;MKVVFVAISLFLGCHAACDRICYAPQSESRYYLTLSEGELYVAQDFVRGQWLVVFGNDVKGDHWSIVDINTNITYINTHAGGCKYHLFTPESNSSHPIDYIPSVYLQLFQQCLPSNATLLKDGDLIDFYFTTLTLGPEEFHWLVGVTPVEGTKYYKRSVSRFEETNVVEREVGVLVDFSPSIADPTVFDKDLSVCVDGLI
;
A
#
# COMPACT_ATOMS: atom_id res chain seq x y z
N MET A 1 50.62 -41.57 2.38
CA MET A 1 49.83 -40.70 1.47
C MET A 1 48.62 -40.19 2.25
N LYS A 2 48.56 -38.88 2.52
CA LYS A 2 47.41 -38.26 3.20
C LYS A 2 46.40 -37.87 2.12
N VAL A 3 45.23 -38.50 2.16
CA VAL A 3 44.06 -38.09 1.35
C VAL A 3 43.53 -36.80 1.98
N VAL A 4 43.71 -35.68 1.30
CA VAL A 4 43.07 -34.40 1.65
C VAL A 4 41.71 -34.39 0.98
N PHE A 5 40.64 -34.58 1.75
CA PHE A 5 39.28 -34.32 1.32
C PHE A 5 39.10 -32.81 1.19
N VAL A 6 39.15 -32.29 -0.04
CA VAL A 6 38.69 -30.92 -0.34
C VAL A 6 37.18 -30.98 -0.52
N ALA A 7 36.47 -30.91 0.60
CA ALA A 7 35.03 -30.71 0.62
C ALA A 7 34.74 -29.36 1.28
N ILE A 8 34.98 -28.25 0.56
CA ILE A 8 34.43 -26.92 0.86
C ILE A 8 34.44 -26.15 -0.46
N SER A 9 33.27 -25.92 -1.04
CA SER A 9 32.84 -24.75 -1.86
C SER A 9 31.69 -25.09 -2.83
N LEU A 10 30.60 -25.65 -2.30
CA LEU A 10 29.32 -25.78 -3.00
C LEU A 10 28.14 -25.31 -2.12
N PHE A 11 28.42 -24.32 -1.24
CA PHE A 11 27.45 -23.70 -0.33
C PHE A 11 27.34 -22.18 -0.54
N LEU A 12 27.56 -21.70 -1.78
CA LEU A 12 27.43 -20.28 -2.15
C LEU A 12 26.30 -20.00 -3.15
N GLY A 13 25.43 -20.98 -3.43
CA GLY A 13 24.43 -20.87 -4.50
C GLY A 13 22.95 -20.92 -4.10
N CYS A 14 22.59 -21.01 -2.81
CA CYS A 14 21.19 -21.25 -2.39
C CYS A 14 20.66 -20.29 -1.31
N HIS A 15 21.07 -19.02 -1.32
CA HIS A 15 20.39 -17.97 -0.53
C HIS A 15 19.67 -16.93 -1.39
N ALA A 16 19.51 -17.13 -2.70
CA ALA A 16 18.53 -16.39 -3.51
C ALA A 16 17.08 -16.89 -3.23
N ALA A 17 16.79 -17.14 -1.95
CA ALA A 17 15.50 -17.59 -1.48
C ALA A 17 14.60 -16.38 -1.36
N CYS A 18 13.90 -16.02 -2.46
CA CYS A 18 12.60 -15.36 -2.42
C CYS A 18 12.46 -14.29 -1.31
N ASP A 19 13.36 -13.29 -1.29
CA ASP A 19 13.20 -12.19 -0.34
C ASP A 19 11.92 -11.46 -0.70
N ARG A 20 10.87 -11.74 0.08
CA ARG A 20 9.57 -11.13 -0.10
C ARG A 20 9.75 -9.64 0.13
N ILE A 21 9.41 -8.83 -0.86
CA ILE A 21 9.46 -7.37 -0.75
C ILE A 21 8.45 -6.93 0.29
N CYS A 22 8.94 -6.47 1.43
CA CYS A 22 8.13 -6.05 2.56
C CYS A 22 8.48 -4.62 2.97
N TYR A 23 7.45 -3.88 3.39
CA TYR A 23 7.55 -2.53 3.92
C TYR A 23 7.84 -2.55 5.42
N ALA A 24 8.36 -1.44 5.93
CA ALA A 24 8.61 -1.27 7.36
C ALA A 24 7.30 -1.48 8.16
N PRO A 25 7.33 -2.04 9.39
CA PRO A 25 6.13 -2.29 10.19
C PRO A 25 5.33 -1.01 10.47
N GLN A 26 6.05 0.11 10.55
CA GLN A 26 5.49 1.46 10.63
C GLN A 26 6.24 2.35 9.65
N SER A 27 5.54 3.27 9.00
CA SER A 27 6.19 4.26 8.14
C SER A 27 5.30 5.45 7.85
N GLU A 28 5.94 6.58 7.57
CA GLU A 28 5.31 7.77 7.00
C GLU A 28 5.92 8.04 5.63
N SER A 29 5.09 8.56 4.72
CA SER A 29 5.52 8.92 3.38
C SER A 29 4.77 10.16 2.91
N ARG A 30 5.47 11.00 2.16
CA ARG A 30 4.85 12.08 1.39
C ARG A 30 5.06 11.81 -0.09
N TYR A 31 3.98 11.91 -0.88
CA TYR A 31 4.03 11.76 -2.32
C TYR A 31 3.63 13.07 -2.98
N TYR A 32 4.26 13.37 -4.11
CA TYR A 32 3.77 14.33 -5.08
C TYR A 32 2.92 13.60 -6.12
N LEU A 33 1.70 14.08 -6.36
CA LEU A 33 0.73 13.49 -7.26
C LEU A 33 0.89 14.13 -8.64
N THR A 34 1.21 13.32 -9.65
CA THR A 34 1.66 13.85 -10.94
C THR A 34 0.56 14.49 -11.78
N LEU A 35 -0.71 14.15 -11.54
CA LEU A 35 -1.84 14.66 -12.34
C LEU A 35 -2.50 15.87 -11.68
N SER A 36 -2.87 15.78 -10.40
CA SER A 36 -3.43 16.92 -9.65
C SER A 36 -2.40 17.98 -9.26
N GLU A 37 -1.10 17.68 -9.38
CA GLU A 37 -0.02 18.52 -8.87
C GLU A 37 -0.12 18.76 -7.34
N GLY A 38 -0.76 17.83 -6.63
CA GLY A 38 -0.98 17.88 -5.18
C GLY A 38 0.03 17.08 -4.36
N GLU A 39 -0.08 17.19 -3.03
CA GLU A 39 0.64 16.34 -2.09
C GLU A 39 -0.30 15.32 -1.44
N LEU A 40 0.27 14.17 -1.08
CA LEU A 40 -0.40 13.08 -0.37
C LEU A 40 0.46 12.65 0.81
N TYR A 41 -0.10 12.68 2.02
CA TYR A 41 0.53 12.05 3.18
C TYR A 41 -0.04 10.65 3.37
N VAL A 42 0.85 9.68 3.61
CA VAL A 42 0.49 8.29 3.88
C VAL A 42 1.20 7.82 5.15
N ALA A 43 0.43 7.33 6.12
CA ALA A 43 0.95 6.63 7.29
C ALA A 43 0.50 5.18 7.27
N GLN A 44 1.41 4.25 7.54
CA GLN A 44 1.16 2.81 7.55
C GLN A 44 1.57 2.28 8.91
N ASP A 45 0.66 1.60 9.60
CA ASP A 45 0.94 0.89 10.84
C ASP A 45 0.41 -0.55 10.71
N PHE A 46 1.28 -1.45 10.28
CA PHE A 46 0.95 -2.87 10.15
C PHE A 46 0.82 -3.58 11.50
N VAL A 47 1.30 -2.98 12.59
CA VAL A 47 1.12 -3.52 13.95
C VAL A 47 -0.32 -3.28 14.40
N ARG A 48 -0.88 -2.11 14.06
CA ARG A 48 -2.31 -1.78 14.28
C ARG A 48 -3.22 -2.28 13.17
N GLY A 49 -2.67 -2.67 12.02
CA GLY A 49 -3.43 -3.09 10.84
C GLY A 49 -4.13 -1.93 10.12
N GLN A 50 -3.54 -0.72 10.15
CA GLN A 50 -4.17 0.48 9.63
C GLN A 50 -3.28 1.21 8.63
N TRP A 51 -3.94 1.80 7.64
CA TRP A 51 -3.35 2.67 6.65
C TRP A 51 -4.15 3.96 6.59
N LEU A 52 -3.48 5.09 6.79
CA LEU A 52 -4.05 6.40 6.67
C LEU A 52 -3.49 7.07 5.42
N VAL A 53 -4.39 7.67 4.65
CA VAL A 53 -4.08 8.56 3.53
C VAL A 53 -4.74 9.90 3.83
N VAL A 54 -3.98 11.00 3.72
CA VAL A 54 -4.49 12.36 3.89
C VAL A 54 -4.12 13.16 2.64
N PHE A 55 -5.14 13.74 2.00
CA PHE A 55 -4.97 14.50 0.77
C PHE A 55 -4.64 15.96 1.10
N GLY A 56 -3.66 16.53 0.39
CA GLY A 56 -3.15 17.88 0.61
C GLY A 56 -1.94 17.94 1.54
N ASN A 57 -1.55 19.17 1.86
CA ASN A 57 -0.26 19.46 2.52
C ASN A 57 -0.31 19.36 4.06
N ASP A 58 -1.51 19.21 4.65
CA ASP A 58 -1.73 19.11 6.10
C ASP A 58 -2.05 17.67 6.50
N VAL A 59 -1.18 17.06 7.31
CA VAL A 59 -1.37 15.69 7.85
C VAL A 59 -2.62 15.57 8.73
N LYS A 60 -3.16 16.70 9.22
CA LYS A 60 -4.42 16.77 9.98
C LYS A 60 -5.60 17.24 9.13
N GLY A 61 -5.44 17.25 7.80
CA GLY A 61 -6.47 17.62 6.84
C GLY A 61 -7.80 16.90 7.05
N ASP A 62 -8.86 17.53 6.56
CA ASP A 62 -10.23 17.03 6.60
C ASP A 62 -10.54 16.07 5.45
N HIS A 63 -9.74 16.02 4.40
CA HIS A 63 -9.82 14.99 3.37
C HIS A 63 -8.88 13.82 3.70
N TRP A 64 -9.44 12.70 4.14
CA TRP A 64 -8.64 11.52 4.52
C TRP A 64 -9.37 10.20 4.28
N SER A 65 -8.59 9.12 4.20
CA SER A 65 -9.05 7.73 4.13
C SER A 65 -8.28 6.87 5.13
N ILE A 66 -8.98 6.00 5.86
CA ILE A 66 -8.38 4.95 6.70
C ILE A 66 -8.81 3.59 6.15
N VAL A 67 -7.85 2.75 5.78
CA VAL A 67 -8.08 1.32 5.51
C VAL A 67 -7.71 0.54 6.76
N ASP A 68 -8.70 -0.07 7.41
CA ASP A 68 -8.53 -1.01 8.51
C ASP A 68 -8.51 -2.44 7.97
N ILE A 69 -7.32 -3.02 7.96
CA ILE A 69 -7.03 -4.35 7.42
C ILE A 69 -7.55 -5.44 8.37
N ASN A 70 -7.66 -5.16 9.67
CA ASN A 70 -8.11 -6.13 10.65
C ASN A 70 -9.63 -6.32 10.60
N THR A 71 -10.36 -5.22 10.39
CA THR A 71 -11.82 -5.25 10.30
C THR A 71 -12.34 -5.31 8.86
N ASN A 72 -11.46 -5.20 7.87
CA ASN A 72 -11.81 -5.10 6.45
C ASN A 72 -12.74 -3.91 6.16
N ILE A 73 -12.53 -2.76 6.80
CA ILE A 73 -13.35 -1.55 6.61
C ILE A 73 -12.47 -0.43 6.07
N THR A 74 -12.96 0.29 5.06
CA THR A 74 -12.41 1.58 4.65
C THR A 74 -13.31 2.70 5.13
N TYR A 75 -12.73 3.70 5.78
CA TYR A 75 -13.39 4.94 6.20
C TYR A 75 -12.87 6.07 5.32
N ILE A 76 -13.73 6.91 4.78
CA ILE A 76 -13.35 8.07 3.98
C ILE A 76 -14.13 9.28 4.45
N ASN A 77 -13.42 10.37 4.70
CA ASN A 77 -14.01 11.66 4.99
C ASN A 77 -13.62 12.64 3.90
N THR A 78 -14.62 13.26 3.27
CA THR A 78 -14.39 14.35 2.32
C THR A 78 -15.01 15.63 2.84
N HIS A 79 -14.43 16.77 2.44
CA HIS A 79 -14.90 18.11 2.87
C HIS A 79 -16.40 18.33 2.59
N ALA A 80 -16.89 17.84 1.44
CA ALA A 80 -18.28 18.04 1.01
C ALA A 80 -19.23 16.90 1.40
N GLY A 81 -18.72 15.68 1.58
CA GLY A 81 -19.52 14.47 1.74
C GLY A 81 -19.63 13.95 3.17
N GLY A 82 -18.83 14.50 4.10
CA GLY A 82 -18.71 13.97 5.46
C GLY A 82 -18.00 12.61 5.48
N CYS A 83 -18.05 11.93 6.63
CA CYS A 83 -17.43 10.63 6.79
C CYS A 83 -18.37 9.51 6.38
N LYS A 84 -17.87 8.59 5.56
CA LYS A 84 -18.51 7.35 5.15
C LYS A 84 -17.61 6.16 5.46
N TYR A 85 -18.18 4.98 5.58
CA TYR A 85 -17.42 3.74 5.62
C TYR A 85 -18.01 2.67 4.69
N HIS A 86 -17.16 1.72 4.30
CA HIS A 86 -17.53 0.57 3.48
C HIS A 86 -16.77 -0.68 3.91
N LEU A 87 -17.41 -1.84 3.83
CA LEU A 87 -16.85 -3.15 4.21
C LEU A 87 -16.40 -3.94 2.97
N PHE A 88 -15.16 -4.44 2.96
CA PHE A 88 -14.74 -5.41 1.96
C PHE A 88 -15.35 -6.78 2.23
N THR A 89 -16.27 -7.23 1.37
CA THR A 89 -16.89 -8.56 1.46
C THR A 89 -16.31 -9.54 0.41
N PRO A 90 -16.24 -10.85 0.71
CA PRO A 90 -15.78 -11.86 -0.25
C PRO A 90 -16.78 -12.21 -1.38
N GLU A 91 -18.06 -11.84 -1.23
CA GLU A 91 -19.15 -12.25 -2.13
C GLU A 91 -19.86 -11.03 -2.72
N SER A 92 -20.03 -10.99 -4.05
CA SER A 92 -20.94 -10.06 -4.73
C SER A 92 -21.81 -10.80 -5.73
N ASN A 93 -23.09 -10.94 -5.38
CA ASN A 93 -24.20 -11.15 -6.30
C ASN A 93 -25.01 -9.85 -6.45
N SER A 94 -24.41 -8.68 -6.23
CA SER A 94 -25.14 -7.41 -6.35
C SER A 94 -25.06 -6.88 -7.79
N SER A 95 -26.17 -6.33 -8.27
CA SER A 95 -26.33 -5.80 -9.63
C SER A 95 -25.75 -4.39 -9.80
N HIS A 96 -25.07 -3.84 -8.80
CA HIS A 96 -24.47 -2.50 -8.82
C HIS A 96 -22.94 -2.58 -8.68
N PRO A 97 -22.17 -2.30 -9.76
CA PRO A 97 -20.71 -2.48 -9.79
C PRO A 97 -19.90 -1.54 -8.89
N ILE A 98 -20.52 -0.47 -8.38
CA ILE A 98 -19.84 0.62 -7.66
C ILE A 98 -19.97 0.43 -6.13
N ASP A 99 -20.81 -0.50 -5.69
CA ASP A 99 -21.21 -0.60 -4.28
C ASP A 99 -20.29 -1.51 -3.46
N TYR A 100 -19.24 -2.11 -4.05
CA TYR A 100 -18.38 -3.07 -3.36
C TYR A 100 -16.95 -3.05 -3.87
N ILE A 101 -15.99 -2.86 -2.97
CA ILE A 101 -14.58 -3.13 -3.25
C ILE A 101 -14.29 -4.58 -2.82
N PRO A 102 -13.96 -5.52 -3.73
CA PRO A 102 -13.70 -6.90 -3.37
C PRO A 102 -12.53 -7.05 -2.38
N SER A 103 -12.65 -7.96 -1.42
CA SER A 103 -11.60 -8.22 -0.41
C SER A 103 -10.20 -8.52 -0.97
N VAL A 104 -10.08 -8.95 -2.23
CA VAL A 104 -8.78 -9.08 -2.91
C VAL A 104 -8.01 -7.75 -3.00
N TYR A 105 -8.67 -6.59 -3.01
CA TYR A 105 -8.00 -5.28 -2.93
C TYR A 105 -7.21 -5.09 -1.63
N LEU A 106 -7.62 -5.71 -0.53
CA LEU A 106 -6.88 -5.67 0.73
C LEU A 106 -5.47 -6.24 0.62
N GLN A 107 -5.18 -7.04 -0.42
CA GLN A 107 -3.84 -7.54 -0.70
C GLN A 107 -2.84 -6.41 -1.03
N LEU A 108 -3.30 -5.28 -1.57
CA LEU A 108 -2.46 -4.13 -1.89
C LEU A 108 -1.99 -3.38 -0.62
N PHE A 109 -2.79 -3.46 0.44
CA PHE A 109 -2.56 -2.80 1.72
C PHE A 109 -1.81 -3.69 2.71
N GLN A 110 -1.39 -4.90 2.33
CA GLN A 110 -0.59 -5.77 3.19
C GLN A 110 0.84 -5.25 3.35
N GLN A 111 1.53 -5.71 4.41
CA GLN A 111 2.92 -5.33 4.69
C GLN A 111 3.90 -5.72 3.58
N CYS A 112 3.57 -6.72 2.79
CA CYS A 112 4.44 -7.20 1.75
C CYS A 112 3.71 -7.23 0.43
N LEU A 113 4.46 -7.14 -0.67
CA LEU A 113 3.92 -7.36 -1.99
C LEU A 113 3.14 -8.69 -2.03
N PRO A 114 2.04 -8.74 -2.82
CA PRO A 114 1.33 -9.98 -3.10
C PRO A 114 2.29 -11.05 -3.62
N SER A 115 2.03 -12.31 -3.29
CA SER A 115 2.90 -13.42 -3.69
C SER A 115 2.98 -13.64 -5.20
N ASN A 116 2.02 -13.10 -5.96
CA ASN A 116 2.00 -13.11 -7.42
C ASN A 116 2.64 -11.86 -8.05
N ALA A 117 3.21 -10.95 -7.26
CA ALA A 117 3.92 -9.80 -7.80
C ALA A 117 5.21 -10.25 -8.51
N THR A 118 5.39 -9.82 -9.75
CA THR A 118 6.54 -10.15 -10.59
C THR A 118 7.43 -8.93 -10.77
N LEU A 119 8.75 -9.14 -10.71
CA LEU A 119 9.70 -8.09 -11.07
C LEU A 119 9.60 -7.85 -12.58
N LEU A 120 9.15 -6.65 -12.97
CA LEU A 120 9.02 -6.25 -14.36
C LEU A 120 10.30 -5.58 -14.87
N LYS A 121 10.92 -4.76 -14.03
CA LYS A 121 12.14 -4.01 -14.37
C LYS A 121 13.01 -3.85 -13.12
N ASP A 122 14.21 -4.41 -13.21
CA ASP A 122 15.34 -4.10 -12.32
C ASP A 122 15.94 -2.75 -12.72
N GLY A 123 16.14 -1.87 -11.74
CA GLY A 123 16.65 -0.52 -11.96
C GLY A 123 17.64 -0.11 -10.88
N ASP A 124 18.61 0.74 -11.25
CA ASP A 124 19.70 1.16 -10.34
C ASP A 124 19.21 1.81 -9.03
N LEU A 125 18.01 2.40 -9.03
CA LEU A 125 17.43 3.10 -7.88
C LEU A 125 16.01 2.62 -7.52
N ILE A 126 15.26 2.12 -8.49
CA ILE A 126 13.86 1.73 -8.32
C ILE A 126 13.64 0.44 -9.10
N ASP A 127 13.19 -0.58 -8.38
CA ASP A 127 12.70 -1.82 -8.97
C ASP A 127 11.19 -1.72 -9.15
N PHE A 128 10.70 -2.12 -10.33
CA PHE A 128 9.28 -2.11 -10.63
C PHE A 128 8.70 -3.50 -10.56
N TYR A 129 7.69 -3.66 -9.71
CA TYR A 129 6.91 -4.89 -9.58
C TYR A 129 5.52 -4.69 -10.14
N PHE A 130 5.02 -5.72 -10.82
CA PHE A 130 3.69 -5.75 -11.41
C PHE A 130 2.88 -6.91 -10.81
N THR A 131 1.61 -6.67 -10.52
CA THR A 131 0.67 -7.74 -10.17
C THR A 131 -0.70 -7.48 -10.80
N THR A 132 -1.41 -8.58 -11.05
CA THR A 132 -2.80 -8.55 -11.46
C THR A 132 -3.65 -9.15 -10.34
N LEU A 133 -4.69 -8.42 -9.94
CA LEU A 133 -5.71 -8.88 -9.01
C LEU A 133 -7.01 -9.12 -9.79
N THR A 134 -7.55 -10.33 -9.70
CA THR A 134 -8.82 -10.68 -10.36
C THR A 134 -10.00 -10.29 -9.46
N LEU A 135 -10.89 -9.45 -10.00
CA LEU A 135 -12.04 -8.85 -9.33
C LEU A 135 -13.34 -9.32 -10.01
N GLY A 136 -13.73 -10.56 -9.75
CA GLY A 136 -14.84 -11.18 -10.49
C GLY A 136 -14.52 -11.23 -12.00
N PRO A 137 -15.30 -10.56 -12.89
CA PRO A 137 -15.00 -10.52 -14.32
C PRO A 137 -13.92 -9.49 -14.71
N GLU A 138 -13.50 -8.61 -13.80
CA GLU A 138 -12.54 -7.55 -14.10
C GLU A 138 -11.12 -7.89 -13.59
N GLU A 139 -10.11 -7.29 -14.20
CA GLU A 139 -8.72 -7.37 -13.75
C GLU A 139 -8.23 -6.00 -13.31
N PHE A 140 -7.68 -5.93 -12.10
CA PHE A 140 -6.93 -4.77 -11.64
C PHE A 140 -5.44 -5.00 -11.80
N HIS A 141 -4.80 -4.13 -12.58
CA HIS A 141 -3.36 -4.14 -12.76
C HIS A 141 -2.71 -3.11 -11.85
N TRP A 142 -1.75 -3.56 -11.04
CA TRP A 142 -0.99 -2.72 -10.13
C TRP A 142 0.48 -2.76 -10.50
N LEU A 143 1.04 -1.59 -10.76
CA LEU A 143 2.48 -1.37 -10.92
C LEU A 143 2.97 -0.55 -9.72
N VAL A 144 4.03 -1.02 -9.07
CA VAL A 144 4.64 -0.35 -7.92
C VAL A 144 6.16 -0.30 -8.08
N GLY A 145 6.72 0.90 -7.94
CA GLY A 145 8.16 1.12 -7.85
C GLY A 145 8.59 1.06 -6.39
N VAL A 146 9.58 0.22 -6.07
CA VAL A 146 10.12 0.09 -4.72
C VAL A 146 11.61 0.40 -4.71
N THR A 147 12.07 0.96 -3.59
CA THR A 147 13.49 1.19 -3.32
C THR A 147 13.85 0.60 -1.96
N PRO A 148 15.02 -0.04 -1.79
CA PRO A 148 15.48 -0.48 -0.48
C PRO A 148 15.61 0.68 0.51
N VAL A 149 15.34 0.41 1.79
CA VAL A 149 15.58 1.35 2.89
C VAL A 149 16.95 1.02 3.49
N GLU A 150 17.88 1.97 3.38
CA GLU A 150 19.27 1.81 3.85
C GLU A 150 19.34 1.35 5.31
N GLY A 151 20.22 0.39 5.59
CA GLY A 151 20.42 -0.15 6.93
C GLY A 151 19.30 -1.07 7.43
N THR A 152 18.33 -1.42 6.58
CA THR A 152 17.22 -2.32 6.93
C THR A 152 16.99 -3.40 5.87
N LYS A 153 16.12 -4.36 6.19
CA LYS A 153 15.61 -5.36 5.24
C LYS A 153 14.34 -4.92 4.49
N TYR A 154 13.90 -3.67 4.70
CA TYR A 154 12.61 -3.19 4.23
C TYR A 154 12.75 -2.37 2.95
N TYR A 155 11.62 -2.17 2.29
CA TYR A 155 11.49 -1.36 1.09
C TYR A 155 10.54 -0.19 1.37
N LYS A 156 10.67 0.88 0.58
CA LYS A 156 9.71 1.98 0.51
C LYS A 156 9.05 1.99 -0.87
N ARG A 157 7.78 2.39 -0.94
CA ARG A 157 7.07 2.59 -2.21
C ARG A 157 7.52 3.95 -2.77
N SER A 158 8.36 3.93 -3.80
CA SER A 158 8.88 5.13 -4.43
C SER A 158 7.95 5.67 -5.52
N VAL A 159 7.19 4.76 -6.16
CA VAL A 159 6.15 5.10 -7.13
C VAL A 159 4.95 4.19 -6.88
N SER A 160 3.76 4.75 -6.76
CA SER A 160 2.53 3.95 -6.68
C SER A 160 1.36 4.65 -7.32
N ARG A 161 0.34 3.86 -7.65
CA ARG A 161 -0.95 4.38 -8.10
C ARG A 161 -1.84 4.61 -6.90
N PHE A 162 -2.45 5.79 -6.85
CA PHE A 162 -3.45 6.17 -5.87
C PHE A 162 -4.78 6.42 -6.56
N GLU A 163 -5.88 6.18 -5.84
CA GLU A 163 -7.23 6.49 -6.29
C GLU A 163 -7.84 7.46 -5.27
N GLU A 164 -8.11 8.68 -5.70
CA GLU A 164 -8.89 9.64 -4.93
C GLU A 164 -10.37 9.34 -5.21
N THR A 165 -11.04 8.75 -4.25
CA THR A 165 -12.48 8.49 -4.36
C THR A 165 -13.21 9.84 -4.37
N ASN A 166 -14.01 10.07 -5.42
CA ASN A 166 -14.62 11.33 -5.90
C ASN A 166 -13.91 12.07 -7.05
N VAL A 167 -12.72 11.63 -7.48
CA VAL A 167 -12.08 12.11 -8.72
C VAL A 167 -11.77 10.91 -9.59
N VAL A 168 -12.27 10.89 -10.84
CA VAL A 168 -12.09 9.77 -11.80
C VAL A 168 -10.61 9.62 -12.25
N GLU A 169 -9.69 10.37 -11.65
CA GLU A 169 -8.29 10.41 -12.06
C GLU A 169 -7.48 9.39 -11.25
N ARG A 170 -6.98 8.38 -11.96
CA ARG A 170 -5.99 7.43 -11.45
C ARG A 170 -4.66 8.18 -11.33
N GLU A 171 -4.29 8.56 -10.12
CA GLU A 171 -3.08 9.33 -9.89
C GLU A 171 -1.86 8.43 -9.76
N VAL A 172 -0.71 8.93 -10.20
CA VAL A 172 0.60 8.34 -9.90
C VAL A 172 1.27 9.24 -8.88
N GLY A 173 1.59 8.69 -7.71
CA GLY A 173 2.34 9.38 -6.68
C GLY A 173 3.82 9.01 -6.75
N VAL A 174 4.68 10.02 -6.69
CA VAL A 174 6.14 9.87 -6.59
C VAL A 174 6.57 10.28 -5.19
N LEU A 175 7.33 9.42 -4.52
CA LEU A 175 7.78 9.64 -3.15
C LEU A 175 8.73 10.85 -3.06
N VAL A 176 8.43 11.76 -2.15
CA VAL A 176 9.22 12.97 -1.86
C VAL A 176 9.94 12.84 -0.52
N ASP A 177 9.27 12.27 0.48
CA ASP A 177 9.82 12.09 1.82
C ASP A 177 9.37 10.75 2.42
N PHE A 178 10.23 10.13 3.24
CA PHE A 178 9.99 8.83 3.85
C PHE A 178 10.66 8.69 5.21
N SER A 179 9.90 8.21 6.18
CA SER A 179 10.38 7.77 7.49
C SER A 179 9.96 6.32 7.74
N PRO A 180 10.86 5.42 8.19
CA PRO A 180 10.53 4.04 8.55
C PRO A 180 9.92 3.94 9.97
N SER A 181 9.25 5.00 10.42
CA SER A 181 8.56 5.11 11.71
C SER A 181 7.46 6.15 11.61
N ILE A 182 6.51 6.14 12.55
CA ILE A 182 5.48 7.16 12.69
C ILE A 182 5.89 8.12 13.82
N ALA A 183 6.05 9.39 13.51
CA ALA A 183 6.51 10.40 14.48
C ALA A 183 5.42 10.74 15.50
N ASP A 184 4.17 10.86 15.04
CA ASP A 184 3.00 11.18 15.86
C ASP A 184 1.89 10.14 15.62
N PRO A 185 1.73 9.12 16.49
CA PRO A 185 0.70 8.10 16.33
C PRO A 185 -0.74 8.63 16.37
N THR A 186 -0.96 9.87 16.83
CA THR A 186 -2.31 10.48 16.90
C THR A 186 -2.86 10.87 15.54
N VAL A 187 -2.07 10.76 14.45
CA VAL A 187 -2.58 10.94 13.08
C VAL A 187 -3.73 9.99 12.74
N PHE A 188 -3.79 8.83 13.40
CA PHE A 188 -4.88 7.85 13.28
C PHE A 188 -6.10 8.13 14.16
N ASP A 189 -6.05 9.12 15.07
CA ASP A 189 -7.13 9.44 16.01
C ASP A 189 -8.25 10.25 15.31
N LYS A 190 -8.79 9.69 14.22
CA LYS A 190 -9.97 10.22 13.52
C LYS A 190 -11.23 9.77 14.26
N ASP A 191 -12.23 10.63 14.35
CA ASP A 191 -13.54 10.25 14.89
C ASP A 191 -14.27 9.37 13.88
N LEU A 192 -14.14 8.04 14.04
CA LEU A 192 -14.81 7.08 13.17
C LEU A 192 -16.29 6.90 13.51
N SER A 193 -16.75 7.41 14.68
CA SER A 193 -18.12 7.23 15.14
C SER A 193 -19.14 8.07 14.37
N VAL A 194 -18.67 9.11 13.69
CA VAL A 194 -19.49 9.95 12.80
C VAL A 194 -19.64 9.38 11.39
N CYS A 195 -18.89 8.32 11.06
CA CYS A 195 -18.91 7.72 9.73
C CYS A 195 -20.18 6.88 9.55
N VAL A 196 -20.87 7.10 8.44
CA VAL A 196 -22.10 6.37 8.09
C VAL A 196 -21.83 5.39 6.95
N ASP A 197 -22.57 4.29 6.91
CA ASP A 197 -22.53 3.38 5.75
C ASP A 197 -22.96 4.14 4.49
N GLY A 198 -22.19 4.01 3.41
CA GLY A 198 -22.50 4.71 2.18
C GLY A 198 -21.49 4.49 1.07
N LEU A 199 -21.91 4.85 -0.15
CA LEU A 199 -21.06 4.78 -1.33
C LEU A 199 -19.88 5.74 -1.20
N ILE A 200 -18.69 5.14 -1.33
CA ILE A 200 -17.38 5.79 -1.35
C ILE A 200 -17.11 6.37 -2.74
#